data_AF-A0A665TUF8-F1
#
_entry.id   AF-A0A665TUF8-F1
#
_cell.length_a   1.000
_cell.length_b   1.000
_cell.length_c   1.000
_cell.angle_alpha   90.00
_cell.angle_beta   90.00
_cell.angle_gamma   90.00
#
_symmetry.space_group_name_H-M   'P 1'
#
loop_
_entity.id
_entity.type
_entity.pdbx_description
1 polymer ?
#
loop_
_entity_poly.entity_id
_entity_poly.type
_entity_poly.pdbx_seq_one_letter_code
_entity_poly.pdbx_strand_id
1 'polypeptide(L)'
;KAMYVRVSYDSKPDSLLHLMVKDWQLELPTLLISVHGGLQNFNLPPKLKQVFGKGLIKAAVTTGAWIFTGGVSTGVIRHVGDALKDHSSKSRGKVCAIGIAPWGIIENKEDLIGRDVTRPYQTMSNPLSKLSVLNSSHSHFILSDNGTSGKYGAEVRLRRQLEKHIALQKINTRLGQGVPVVCLILEGGPNVISIVLESLREEPPVPVVVCDGSGRASDIISFAHRYSEEDGLVSENVKEQLLVTIQKTFSYSRLQAQQIFHMVMECMKKRALVGQLHPQRDLSFSSSLLTIIPPYGYRYHL
;
A
#
# COMPACT_ATOMS: atom_id res chain seq x y z
N LYS A 1 -5.44 -11.76 18.54
CA LYS A 1 -6.23 -10.58 19.02
C LYS A 1 -5.69 -9.35 18.32
N ALA A 2 -6.55 -8.55 17.69
CA ALA A 2 -6.20 -7.29 17.05
C ALA A 2 -6.87 -6.13 17.80
N MET A 3 -6.20 -4.98 17.89
CA MET A 3 -6.81 -3.74 18.40
C MET A 3 -7.52 -3.03 17.25
N TYR A 4 -8.62 -2.34 17.53
CA TYR A 4 -9.31 -1.57 16.49
C TYR A 4 -9.99 -0.34 17.07
N VAL A 5 -10.23 0.64 16.20
CA VAL A 5 -10.99 1.85 16.52
C VAL A 5 -11.84 2.25 15.32
N ARG A 6 -13.06 2.73 15.55
CA ARG A 6 -13.88 3.42 14.55
C ARG A 6 -13.71 4.92 14.72
N VAL A 7 -13.39 5.62 13.65
CA VAL A 7 -13.10 7.07 13.65
C VAL A 7 -13.81 7.76 12.51
N SER A 8 -14.06 9.06 12.64
CA SER A 8 -14.55 9.85 11.51
C SER A 8 -13.48 9.96 10.42
N TYR A 9 -13.90 10.01 9.15
CA TYR A 9 -13.02 10.11 7.98
C TYR A 9 -12.14 11.38 7.94
N ASP A 10 -12.48 12.39 8.74
CA ASP A 10 -11.78 13.66 8.90
C ASP A 10 -11.05 13.78 10.26
N SER A 11 -10.93 12.68 11.01
CA SER A 11 -10.21 12.65 12.27
C SER A 11 -8.76 13.11 12.10
N LYS A 12 -8.30 13.93 13.04
CA LYS A 12 -6.97 14.54 12.95
C LYS A 12 -5.86 13.48 13.05
N PRO A 13 -4.81 13.56 12.20
CA PRO A 13 -3.76 12.54 12.18
C PRO A 13 -2.88 12.55 13.43
N ASP A 14 -2.75 13.68 14.13
CA ASP A 14 -2.05 13.75 15.43
C ASP A 14 -2.71 12.88 16.49
N SER A 15 -4.05 12.88 16.52
CA SER A 15 -4.83 12.14 17.50
C SER A 15 -4.79 10.64 17.20
N LEU A 16 -4.80 10.25 15.92
CA LEU A 16 -4.61 8.85 15.51
C LEU A 16 -3.20 8.35 15.85
N LEU A 17 -2.16 9.15 15.58
CA LEU A 17 -0.80 8.76 15.93
C LEU A 17 -0.61 8.67 17.45
N HIS A 18 -1.21 9.59 18.21
CA HIS A 18 -1.23 9.52 19.67
C HIS A 18 -1.86 8.20 20.14
N LEU A 19 -3.04 7.85 19.63
CA LEU A 19 -3.69 6.57 19.92
C LEU A 19 -2.76 5.39 19.65
N MET A 20 -2.12 5.38 18.49
CA MET A 20 -1.25 4.28 18.09
C MET A 20 -0.03 4.13 18.99
N VAL A 21 0.63 5.23 19.37
CA VAL A 21 1.88 5.20 20.14
C VAL A 21 1.63 5.11 21.64
N LYS A 22 0.62 5.80 22.16
CA LYS A 22 0.36 5.90 23.60
C LYS A 22 -0.60 4.83 24.09
N ASP A 23 -1.78 4.72 23.45
CA ASP A 23 -2.83 3.81 23.92
C ASP A 23 -2.60 2.38 23.43
N TRP A 24 -2.22 2.20 22.16
CA TRP A 24 -1.86 0.88 21.62
C TRP A 24 -0.40 0.49 21.89
N GLN A 25 0.39 1.38 22.50
CA GLN A 25 1.77 1.15 22.89
C GLN A 25 2.66 0.68 21.72
N LEU A 26 2.41 1.19 20.52
CA LEU A 26 3.25 0.91 19.36
C LEU A 26 4.52 1.76 19.40
N GLU A 27 5.66 1.12 19.20
CA GLU A 27 6.90 1.84 18.91
C GLU A 27 6.77 2.57 17.57
N LEU A 28 7.20 3.83 17.54
CA LEU A 28 7.21 4.65 16.32
C LEU A 28 8.05 3.92 15.25
N PRO A 29 7.55 3.76 14.01
CA PRO A 29 8.23 2.96 13.02
C PRO A 29 9.46 3.70 12.48
N THR A 30 10.50 2.95 12.14
CA THR A 30 11.67 3.50 11.41
C THR A 30 11.44 3.57 9.90
N LEU A 31 10.36 2.94 9.41
CA LEU A 31 9.94 2.89 8.01
C LEU A 31 8.43 2.62 7.96
N LEU A 32 7.71 3.30 7.07
CA LEU A 32 6.32 3.01 6.77
C LEU A 32 6.21 2.39 5.37
N ILE A 33 5.72 1.15 5.29
CA ILE A 33 5.45 0.46 4.02
C ILE A 33 3.94 0.55 3.76
N SER A 34 3.56 1.36 2.77
CA SER A 34 2.18 1.55 2.38
C SER A 34 1.85 0.64 1.18
N VAL A 35 1.04 -0.40 1.39
CA VAL A 35 0.73 -1.38 0.35
C VAL A 35 -0.57 -1.00 -0.38
N HIS A 36 -0.50 -0.98 -1.71
CA HIS A 36 -1.61 -0.72 -2.61
C HIS A 36 -1.63 -1.74 -3.75
N GLY A 37 -2.77 -1.88 -4.42
CA GLY A 37 -2.91 -2.87 -5.47
C GLY A 37 -4.34 -3.22 -5.82
N GLY A 38 -4.52 -4.41 -6.39
CA GLY A 38 -5.82 -4.94 -6.77
C GLY A 38 -6.82 -5.02 -5.61
N LEU A 39 -8.03 -4.50 -5.83
CA LEU A 39 -9.16 -4.68 -4.91
C LEU A 39 -9.86 -6.03 -5.12
N GLN A 40 -9.88 -6.52 -6.36
CA GLN A 40 -10.46 -7.82 -6.69
C GLN A 40 -9.44 -8.94 -6.47
N ASN A 41 -9.93 -10.16 -6.20
CA ASN A 41 -9.05 -11.30 -5.99
C ASN A 41 -8.32 -11.69 -7.29
N PHE A 42 -7.00 -11.78 -7.20
CA PHE A 42 -6.13 -12.29 -8.26
C PHE A 42 -5.13 -13.30 -7.71
N ASN A 43 -4.54 -14.08 -8.60
CA ASN A 43 -3.49 -15.03 -8.29
C ASN A 43 -2.14 -14.47 -8.71
N LEU A 44 -1.14 -14.60 -7.84
CA LEU A 44 0.24 -14.29 -8.18
C LEU A 44 0.92 -15.56 -8.71
N PRO A 45 1.85 -15.43 -9.67
CA PRO A 45 2.78 -16.50 -9.99
C PRO A 45 3.46 -17.02 -8.70
N PRO A 46 3.61 -18.35 -8.51
CA PRO A 46 4.11 -18.90 -7.24
C PRO A 46 5.45 -18.31 -6.79
N LYS A 47 6.39 -18.13 -7.72
CA LYS A 47 7.70 -17.52 -7.45
C LYS A 47 7.55 -16.07 -6.98
N LEU A 48 6.69 -15.29 -7.63
CA LEU A 48 6.44 -13.90 -7.26
C LEU A 48 5.75 -13.81 -5.90
N LYS A 49 4.77 -14.68 -5.60
CA LYS A 49 4.13 -14.77 -4.28
C LYS A 49 5.17 -15.01 -3.18
N GLN A 50 6.11 -15.93 -3.41
CA GLN A 50 7.18 -16.22 -2.46
C GLN A 50 8.13 -15.03 -2.26
N VAL A 51 8.60 -14.40 -3.35
CA VAL A 51 9.52 -13.26 -3.28
C VAL A 51 8.86 -12.07 -2.60
N PHE A 52 7.62 -11.75 -2.97
CA PHE A 52 6.83 -10.70 -2.33
C PHE A 52 6.63 -10.96 -0.84
N GLY A 53 6.08 -12.13 -0.47
CA GLY A 53 5.75 -12.44 0.91
C GLY A 53 6.99 -12.47 1.82
N LYS A 54 8.05 -13.18 1.41
CA LYS A 54 9.31 -13.21 2.18
C LYS A 54 9.97 -11.84 2.24
N GLY A 55 9.97 -11.10 1.14
CA GLY A 55 10.58 -9.78 1.04
C GLY A 55 9.91 -8.76 1.96
N LEU A 56 8.58 -8.67 1.91
CA LEU A 56 7.79 -7.76 2.74
C LEU A 56 8.01 -8.03 4.23
N ILE A 57 7.90 -9.30 4.64
CA ILE A 57 8.11 -9.70 6.03
C ILE A 57 9.55 -9.44 6.48
N LYS A 58 10.54 -9.80 5.66
CA LYS A 58 11.95 -9.56 5.99
C LYS A 58 12.22 -8.06 6.18
N ALA A 59 11.74 -7.20 5.28
CA ALA A 59 11.91 -5.75 5.44
C ALA A 59 11.25 -5.25 6.72
N ALA A 60 9.99 -5.62 6.98
CA ALA A 60 9.28 -5.15 8.16
C ALA A 60 9.96 -5.57 9.47
N VAL A 61 10.42 -6.82 9.57
CA VAL A 61 11.13 -7.32 10.76
C VAL A 61 12.51 -6.67 10.90
N THR A 62 13.26 -6.52 9.79
CA THR A 62 14.64 -6.02 9.85
C THR A 62 14.71 -4.56 10.24
N THR A 63 13.77 -3.74 9.76
CA THR A 63 13.77 -2.30 10.05
C THR A 63 12.92 -1.97 11.26
N GLY A 64 11.91 -2.77 11.62
CA GLY A 64 10.85 -2.35 12.53
C GLY A 64 9.80 -1.49 11.82
N ALA A 65 9.48 -1.85 10.57
CA ALA A 65 8.50 -1.09 9.79
C ALA A 65 7.06 -1.35 10.25
N TRP A 66 6.22 -0.33 10.11
CA TRP A 66 4.77 -0.54 10.05
C TRP A 66 4.35 -0.85 8.61
N ILE A 67 3.35 -1.72 8.45
CA ILE A 67 2.72 -2.03 7.16
C ILE A 67 1.30 -1.48 7.16
N PHE A 68 1.01 -0.52 6.28
CA PHE A 68 -0.33 -0.01 6.04
C PHE A 68 -0.98 -0.74 4.87
N THR A 69 -2.24 -1.14 5.05
CA THR A 69 -3.04 -1.80 4.00
C THR A 69 -4.49 -1.31 4.04
N GLY A 70 -5.33 -1.78 3.12
CA GLY A 70 -6.79 -1.56 3.14
C GLY A 70 -7.55 -2.39 4.19
N GLY A 71 -6.88 -3.28 4.92
CA GLY A 71 -7.44 -4.05 6.04
C GLY A 71 -8.47 -5.15 5.69
N VAL A 72 -9.17 -5.05 4.57
CA VAL A 72 -10.17 -6.04 4.13
C VAL A 72 -9.54 -7.19 3.35
N SER A 73 -10.05 -8.41 3.55
CA SER A 73 -9.46 -9.65 3.03
C SER A 73 -9.76 -9.93 1.56
N THR A 74 -9.52 -8.94 0.70
CA THR A 74 -9.71 -9.01 -0.76
C THR A 74 -8.44 -8.59 -1.49
N GLY A 75 -8.30 -9.05 -2.73
CA GLY A 75 -7.23 -8.65 -3.65
C GLY A 75 -5.83 -8.74 -3.04
N VAL A 76 -5.06 -7.65 -3.12
CA VAL A 76 -3.67 -7.58 -2.65
C VAL A 76 -3.54 -7.85 -1.14
N ILE A 77 -4.53 -7.46 -0.34
CA ILE A 77 -4.49 -7.64 1.13
C ILE A 77 -4.48 -9.13 1.49
N ARG A 78 -5.10 -10.02 0.70
CA ARG A 78 -5.00 -11.48 0.94
C ARG A 78 -3.57 -11.97 0.85
N HIS A 79 -2.81 -11.51 -0.15
CA HIS A 79 -1.40 -11.91 -0.30
C HIS A 79 -0.54 -11.38 0.84
N VAL A 80 -0.83 -10.18 1.35
CA VAL A 80 -0.20 -9.65 2.57
C VAL A 80 -0.57 -10.50 3.79
N GLY A 81 -1.86 -10.82 3.94
CA GLY A 81 -2.37 -11.64 5.04
C GLY A 81 -1.79 -13.06 5.08
N ASP A 82 -1.61 -13.69 3.91
CA ASP A 82 -0.92 -14.97 3.75
C ASP A 82 0.54 -14.87 4.23
N ALA A 83 1.27 -13.82 3.81
CA ALA A 83 2.66 -13.62 4.22
C ALA A 83 2.80 -13.39 5.74
N LEU A 84 1.88 -12.63 6.35
CA LEU A 84 1.84 -12.40 7.79
C LEU A 84 1.54 -13.70 8.57
N LYS A 85 0.63 -14.53 8.07
CA LYS A 85 0.27 -15.83 8.67
C LYS A 85 1.40 -16.85 8.57
N ASP A 86 2.08 -16.91 7.43
CA ASP A 86 3.24 -17.78 7.22
C ASP A 86 4.42 -17.39 8.12
N HIS A 87 4.57 -16.10 8.45
CA HIS A 87 5.58 -15.65 9.39
C HIS A 87 5.23 -15.98 10.84
N SER A 88 4.00 -15.70 11.28
CA SER A 88 3.57 -15.89 12.67
C SER A 88 3.58 -17.36 13.10
N SER A 89 3.35 -18.28 12.17
CA SER A 89 3.48 -19.73 12.41
C SER A 89 4.93 -20.19 12.59
N LYS A 90 5.91 -19.43 12.12
CA LYS A 90 7.34 -19.81 12.08
C LYS A 90 8.24 -19.01 13.02
N SER A 91 7.79 -17.86 13.52
CA SER A 91 8.60 -16.92 14.30
C SER A 91 7.79 -16.26 15.42
N ARG A 92 8.48 -15.83 16.49
CA ARG A 92 7.90 -15.05 17.59
C ARG A 92 7.84 -13.54 17.32
N GLY A 93 8.49 -13.06 16.26
CA GLY A 93 8.48 -11.64 15.88
C GLY A 93 7.10 -11.19 15.40
N LYS A 94 6.52 -10.16 16.02
CA LYS A 94 5.21 -9.63 15.63
C LYS A 94 5.37 -8.47 14.65
N VAL A 95 5.02 -8.70 13.39
CA VAL A 95 4.97 -7.64 12.38
C VAL A 95 3.77 -6.72 12.67
N CYS A 96 4.01 -5.41 12.72
CA CYS A 96 2.95 -4.41 12.91
C CYS A 96 2.25 -4.12 11.58
N ALA A 97 1.19 -4.87 11.29
CA ALA A 97 0.30 -4.64 10.16
C ALA A 97 -0.98 -3.94 10.60
N ILE A 98 -1.28 -2.78 10.02
CA ILE A 98 -2.39 -1.90 10.37
C ILE A 98 -3.29 -1.76 9.13
N GLY A 99 -4.53 -2.24 9.26
CA GLY A 99 -5.55 -2.13 8.22
C GLY A 99 -6.36 -0.84 8.36
N ILE A 100 -6.33 0.02 7.35
CA ILE A 100 -7.16 1.24 7.31
C ILE A 100 -8.30 0.96 6.33
N ALA A 101 -9.49 0.69 6.87
CA ALA A 101 -10.63 0.21 6.11
C ALA A 101 -11.84 1.14 6.28
N PRO A 102 -12.68 1.33 5.26
CA PRO A 102 -13.92 2.08 5.43
C PRO A 102 -14.94 1.25 6.23
N TRP A 103 -15.53 1.83 7.27
CA TRP A 103 -16.54 1.19 8.12
C TRP A 103 -17.75 0.71 7.31
N GLY A 104 -18.12 1.46 6.27
CA GLY A 104 -19.28 1.20 5.42
C GLY A 104 -19.25 -0.13 4.67
N ILE A 105 -18.07 -0.71 4.42
CA ILE A 105 -17.93 -1.95 3.64
C ILE A 105 -17.74 -3.19 4.51
N ILE A 106 -17.66 -3.05 5.83
CA ILE A 106 -17.31 -4.18 6.71
C ILE A 106 -18.55 -5.05 6.90
N GLU A 107 -18.41 -6.32 6.55
CA GLU A 107 -19.42 -7.35 6.79
C GLU A 107 -19.57 -7.57 8.31
N ASN A 108 -20.81 -7.74 8.79
CA ASN A 108 -21.15 -7.88 10.21
C ASN A 108 -20.51 -6.82 11.14
N LYS A 109 -20.39 -5.58 10.68
CA LYS A 109 -19.78 -4.50 11.47
C LYS A 109 -20.46 -4.26 12.83
N GLU A 110 -21.73 -4.61 12.97
CA GLU A 110 -22.46 -4.52 14.25
C GLU A 110 -21.80 -5.38 15.35
N ASP A 111 -21.13 -6.48 14.99
CA ASP A 111 -20.37 -7.31 15.92
C ASP A 111 -19.17 -6.56 16.51
N LEU A 112 -18.68 -5.50 15.85
CA LEU A 112 -17.56 -4.68 16.31
C LEU A 112 -18.01 -3.49 17.17
N ILE A 113 -19.30 -3.30 17.40
CA ILE A 113 -19.78 -2.18 18.23
C ILE A 113 -19.58 -2.51 19.71
N GLY A 114 -18.85 -1.62 20.38
CA GLY A 114 -18.62 -1.64 21.81
C GLY A 114 -17.56 -0.62 22.22
N ARG A 115 -17.58 -0.20 23.48
CA ARG A 115 -16.60 0.72 24.05
C ARG A 115 -15.71 -0.04 25.03
N ASP A 116 -14.40 -0.01 24.81
CA ASP A 116 -13.39 -0.65 25.68
C ASP A 116 -13.66 -2.14 25.97
N VAL A 117 -14.24 -2.84 24.99
CA VAL A 117 -14.60 -4.26 25.10
C VAL A 117 -13.93 -5.11 24.02
N THR A 118 -13.70 -6.39 24.35
CA THR A 118 -13.29 -7.38 23.35
C THR A 118 -14.54 -7.92 22.66
N ARG A 119 -14.57 -7.87 21.32
CA ARG A 119 -15.66 -8.38 20.51
C ARG A 119 -15.20 -9.58 19.68
N PRO A 120 -15.93 -10.70 19.69
CA PRO A 120 -15.69 -11.75 18.72
C PRO A 120 -16.14 -11.24 17.34
N TYR A 121 -15.26 -11.35 16.36
CA TYR A 121 -15.58 -11.08 14.96
C TYR A 121 -15.28 -12.34 14.17
N GLN A 122 -16.33 -13.08 13.83
CA GLN A 122 -16.26 -14.30 13.04
C GLN A 122 -17.27 -14.19 11.92
N THR A 123 -16.79 -13.80 10.75
CA THR A 123 -17.59 -13.69 9.56
C THR A 123 -17.06 -14.62 8.50
N MET A 124 -17.96 -15.38 7.88
CA MET A 124 -17.66 -16.11 6.66
C MET A 124 -17.83 -15.18 5.47
N SER A 125 -16.90 -15.23 4.52
CA SER A 125 -17.05 -14.52 3.25
C SER A 125 -18.29 -15.03 2.54
N ASN A 126 -19.31 -14.20 2.37
CA ASN A 126 -20.47 -14.51 1.55
C ASN A 126 -20.20 -14.09 0.10
N PRO A 127 -20.13 -15.02 -0.87
CA PRO A 127 -19.85 -14.70 -2.27
C PRO A 127 -20.87 -13.75 -2.92
N LEU A 128 -22.09 -13.66 -2.37
CA LEU A 128 -23.14 -12.76 -2.85
C LEU A 128 -23.11 -11.38 -2.20
N SER A 129 -22.34 -11.22 -1.12
CA SER A 129 -22.24 -9.93 -0.45
C SER A 129 -21.34 -8.97 -1.22
N LYS A 130 -21.75 -7.70 -1.23
CA LYS A 130 -20.92 -6.59 -1.74
C LYS A 130 -20.00 -6.01 -0.66
N LEU A 131 -20.12 -6.49 0.58
CA LEU A 131 -19.28 -6.11 1.70
C LEU A 131 -18.02 -6.98 1.75
N SER A 132 -17.15 -6.70 2.70
CA SER A 132 -15.85 -7.36 2.82
C SER A 132 -15.51 -7.65 4.27
N VAL A 133 -14.84 -8.78 4.49
CA VAL A 133 -14.42 -9.24 5.82
C VAL A 133 -13.06 -8.64 6.16
N LEU A 134 -12.84 -8.24 7.41
CA LEU A 134 -11.52 -7.84 7.88
C LEU A 134 -10.52 -9.00 7.80
N ASN A 135 -9.28 -8.70 7.42
CA ASN A 135 -8.23 -9.71 7.30
C ASN A 135 -7.62 -10.06 8.67
N SER A 136 -7.87 -11.28 9.16
CA SER A 136 -7.52 -11.72 10.51
C SER A 136 -6.01 -11.78 10.82
N SER A 137 -5.14 -11.67 9.81
CA SER A 137 -3.69 -11.60 10.01
C SER A 137 -3.19 -10.21 10.42
N HIS A 138 -4.03 -9.18 10.34
CA HIS A 138 -3.64 -7.83 10.76
C HIS A 138 -3.65 -7.69 12.28
N SER A 139 -2.75 -6.85 12.78
CA SER A 139 -2.57 -6.62 14.21
C SER A 139 -3.45 -5.49 14.76
N HIS A 140 -3.78 -4.51 13.90
CA HIS A 140 -4.52 -3.32 14.26
C HIS A 140 -5.45 -2.90 13.11
N PHE A 141 -6.54 -2.19 13.44
CA PHE A 141 -7.44 -1.62 12.45
C PHE A 141 -7.87 -0.20 12.80
N ILE A 142 -7.85 0.69 11.80
CA ILE A 142 -8.48 2.00 11.85
C ILE A 142 -9.67 1.95 10.88
N LEU A 143 -10.88 2.03 11.42
CA LEU A 143 -12.12 1.90 10.67
C LEU A 143 -12.67 3.30 10.39
N SER A 144 -12.41 3.80 9.19
CA SER A 144 -12.79 5.16 8.76
C SER A 144 -14.26 5.23 8.39
N ASP A 145 -15.00 6.14 9.01
CA ASP A 145 -16.43 6.27 8.81
C ASP A 145 -16.82 7.65 8.28
N ASN A 146 -17.62 7.65 7.21
CA ASN A 146 -18.22 8.84 6.61
C ASN A 146 -19.75 8.73 6.53
N GLY A 147 -20.35 7.79 7.25
CA GLY A 147 -21.80 7.53 7.28
C GLY A 147 -22.34 6.75 6.08
N THR A 148 -21.52 6.42 5.09
CA THR A 148 -21.98 5.66 3.91
C THR A 148 -21.99 4.14 4.16
N SER A 149 -22.83 3.42 3.43
CA SER A 149 -22.91 1.95 3.45
C SER A 149 -22.52 1.39 2.08
N GLY A 150 -21.68 0.36 2.06
CA GLY A 150 -21.22 -0.33 0.86
C GLY A 150 -20.30 0.49 -0.06
N LYS A 151 -19.74 1.62 0.42
CA LYS A 151 -18.88 2.49 -0.38
C LYS A 151 -17.45 2.55 0.18
N TYR A 152 -16.50 2.46 -0.74
CA TYR A 152 -15.09 2.77 -0.49
C TYR A 152 -14.86 4.29 -0.52
N GLY A 153 -13.73 4.75 0.02
CA GLY A 153 -13.25 6.13 -0.12
C GLY A 153 -13.13 6.90 1.19
N ALA A 154 -13.82 6.47 2.25
CA ALA A 154 -13.73 7.11 3.56
C ALA A 154 -12.29 7.05 4.13
N GLU A 155 -11.56 6.01 3.79
CA GLU A 155 -10.18 5.77 4.22
C GLU A 155 -9.13 6.58 3.45
N VAL A 156 -9.45 7.08 2.25
CA VAL A 156 -8.43 7.61 1.30
C VAL A 156 -7.75 8.86 1.86
N ARG A 157 -8.53 9.88 2.24
CA ARG A 157 -8.00 11.12 2.83
C ARG A 157 -7.33 10.86 4.17
N LEU A 158 -8.00 10.07 5.03
CA LEU A 158 -7.52 9.73 6.37
C LEU A 158 -6.14 9.06 6.32
N ARG A 159 -5.99 8.03 5.46
CA ARG A 159 -4.73 7.30 5.25
C ARG A 159 -3.63 8.24 4.78
N ARG A 160 -3.90 9.05 3.75
CA ARG A 160 -2.91 10.00 3.20
C ARG A 160 -2.44 11.01 4.24
N GLN A 161 -3.36 11.57 5.02
CA GLN A 161 -3.01 12.54 6.08
C GLN A 161 -2.23 11.87 7.21
N LEU A 162 -2.57 10.64 7.58
CA LEU A 162 -1.86 9.87 8.61
C LEU A 162 -0.44 9.51 8.16
N GLU A 163 -0.28 9.01 6.93
CA GLU A 163 1.04 8.70 6.34
C GLU A 163 1.95 9.94 6.34
N LYS A 164 1.43 11.10 5.90
CA LYS A 164 2.17 12.38 5.94
C LYS A 164 2.57 12.75 7.36
N HIS A 165 1.66 12.64 8.31
CA HIS A 165 1.93 13.00 9.69
C HIS A 165 2.97 12.08 10.34
N ILE A 166 2.93 10.78 10.03
CA ILE A 166 3.96 9.82 10.46
C ILE A 166 5.31 10.17 9.85
N ALA A 167 5.34 10.55 8.56
CA ALA A 167 6.58 10.90 7.87
C ALA A 167 7.32 12.08 8.51
N LEU A 168 6.59 13.02 9.12
CA LEU A 168 7.14 14.17 9.84
C LEU A 168 7.70 13.82 11.23
N GLN A 169 7.45 12.62 11.75
CA GLN A 169 7.93 12.22 13.07
C GLN A 169 9.43 11.96 13.04
N LYS A 170 10.16 12.56 13.98
CA LYS A 170 11.62 12.45 14.04
C LYS A 170 12.02 11.14 14.70
N ILE A 171 12.62 10.24 13.92
CA ILE A 171 13.18 8.98 14.41
C ILE A 171 14.66 9.09 14.77
N ASN A 172 15.38 10.06 14.20
CA ASN A 172 16.75 10.38 14.58
C ASN A 172 16.89 11.90 14.78
N THR A 173 16.86 12.32 16.04
CA THR A 173 16.93 13.73 16.45
C THR A 173 18.25 14.41 16.08
N ARG A 174 19.35 13.65 15.94
CA ARG A 174 20.67 14.19 15.55
C ARG A 174 20.77 14.48 14.06
N LEU A 175 20.06 13.74 13.22
CA LEU A 175 20.07 13.89 11.76
C LEU A 175 18.82 14.60 11.21
N GLY A 176 17.84 14.90 12.06
CA GLY A 176 16.57 15.53 11.65
C GLY A 176 15.75 14.66 10.70
N GLN A 177 15.96 13.34 10.71
CA GLN A 177 15.30 12.41 9.80
C GLN A 177 13.88 12.09 10.26
N GLY A 178 12.93 12.33 9.36
CA GLY A 178 11.56 11.84 9.47
C GLY A 178 11.46 10.33 9.25
N VAL A 179 10.27 9.76 9.43
CA VAL A 179 10.00 8.36 9.07
C VAL A 179 9.94 8.26 7.53
N PRO A 180 10.82 7.51 6.85
CA PRO A 180 10.68 7.27 5.43
C PRO A 180 9.39 6.50 5.15
N VAL A 181 8.67 6.90 4.09
CA VAL A 181 7.48 6.20 3.59
C VAL A 181 7.81 5.63 2.22
N VAL A 182 7.40 4.39 1.95
CA VAL A 182 7.46 3.79 0.61
C VAL A 182 6.11 3.17 0.25
N CYS A 183 5.71 3.38 -1.00
CA CYS A 183 4.54 2.78 -1.59
C CYS A 183 4.91 1.46 -2.28
N LEU A 184 4.22 0.37 -1.95
CA LEU A 184 4.40 -0.95 -2.57
C LEU A 184 3.17 -1.31 -3.39
N ILE A 185 3.37 -1.56 -4.68
CA ILE A 185 2.29 -1.81 -5.65
C ILE A 185 2.28 -3.28 -6.11
N LEU A 186 1.08 -3.88 -6.08
CA LEU A 186 0.80 -5.23 -6.58
C LEU A 186 -0.47 -5.26 -7.46
N GLU A 187 -0.36 -5.74 -8.69
CA GLU A 187 -1.44 -5.72 -9.68
C GLU A 187 -2.01 -4.29 -9.84
N GLY A 188 -3.29 -4.07 -9.55
CA GLY A 188 -3.95 -2.78 -9.60
C GLY A 188 -4.80 -2.50 -10.85
N GLY A 189 -5.92 -1.81 -10.61
CA GLY A 189 -6.67 -1.10 -11.63
C GLY A 189 -6.12 0.31 -11.91
N PRO A 190 -6.81 1.11 -12.73
CA PRO A 190 -6.39 2.48 -13.08
C PRO A 190 -6.16 3.39 -11.88
N ASN A 191 -6.97 3.25 -10.82
CA ASN A 191 -6.81 4.02 -9.58
C ASN A 191 -5.43 3.83 -8.92
N VAL A 192 -4.79 2.67 -9.13
CA VAL A 192 -3.43 2.43 -8.62
C VAL A 192 -2.40 3.30 -9.33
N ILE A 193 -2.59 3.57 -10.62
CA ILE A 193 -1.72 4.49 -11.38
C ILE A 193 -1.87 5.92 -10.81
N SER A 194 -3.09 6.33 -10.47
CA SER A 194 -3.33 7.61 -9.79
C SER A 194 -2.66 7.67 -8.41
N ILE A 195 -2.70 6.59 -7.62
CA ILE A 195 -2.00 6.51 -6.32
C ILE A 195 -0.48 6.65 -6.51
N VAL A 196 0.10 5.99 -7.51
CA VAL A 196 1.53 6.10 -7.82
C VAL A 196 1.89 7.54 -8.21
N LEU A 197 1.10 8.15 -9.10
CA LEU A 197 1.30 9.54 -9.51
C LEU A 197 1.21 10.51 -8.33
N GLU A 198 0.21 10.35 -7.47
CA GLU A 198 0.05 11.16 -6.27
C GLU A 198 1.21 10.99 -5.29
N SER A 199 1.65 9.75 -5.05
CA SER A 199 2.80 9.43 -4.19
C SER A 199 4.07 10.14 -4.69
N LEU A 200 4.33 10.08 -6.00
CA LEU A 200 5.47 10.73 -6.61
C LEU A 200 5.37 12.26 -6.63
N ARG A 201 4.16 12.82 -6.58
CA ARG A 201 3.90 14.28 -6.53
C ARG A 201 3.93 14.86 -5.13
N GLU A 202 4.01 14.03 -4.09
CA GLU A 202 4.18 14.53 -2.73
C GLU A 202 5.46 15.36 -2.56
N GLU A 203 5.47 16.18 -1.52
CA GLU A 203 6.63 16.98 -1.11
C GLU A 203 6.99 16.64 0.34
N PRO A 204 8.11 15.91 0.56
CA PRO A 204 8.96 15.25 -0.43
C PRO A 204 8.26 14.05 -1.10
N PRO A 205 8.69 13.65 -2.30
CA PRO A 205 8.10 12.52 -3.01
C PRO A 205 8.20 11.21 -2.23
N VAL A 206 7.15 10.39 -2.31
CA VAL A 206 7.13 9.03 -1.76
C VAL A 206 7.63 8.05 -2.82
N PRO A 207 8.75 7.34 -2.61
CA PRO A 207 9.24 6.32 -3.54
C PRO A 207 8.25 5.17 -3.69
N VAL A 208 8.26 4.55 -4.86
CA VAL A 208 7.31 3.50 -5.24
C VAL A 208 8.08 2.25 -5.65
N VAL A 209 7.74 1.09 -5.08
CA VAL A 209 8.20 -0.23 -5.55
C VAL A 209 7.04 -0.92 -6.25
N VAL A 210 7.20 -1.24 -7.52
CA VAL A 210 6.22 -1.98 -8.32
C VAL A 210 6.65 -3.43 -8.48
N CYS A 211 5.75 -4.38 -8.24
CA CYS A 211 6.04 -5.79 -8.46
C CYS A 211 5.75 -6.18 -9.91
N ASP A 212 6.82 -6.28 -10.70
CA ASP A 212 6.78 -6.66 -12.11
C ASP A 212 6.31 -8.12 -12.26
N GLY A 213 5.35 -8.35 -13.15
CA GLY A 213 4.69 -9.64 -13.38
C GLY A 213 3.56 -9.92 -12.40
N SER A 214 3.11 -8.94 -11.61
CA SER A 214 1.92 -9.08 -10.76
C SER A 214 0.61 -8.78 -11.51
N GLY A 215 0.69 -8.20 -12.72
CA GLY A 215 -0.46 -7.97 -13.59
C GLY A 215 -0.86 -6.50 -13.74
N ARG A 216 -1.64 -6.24 -14.78
CA ARG A 216 -2.45 -5.02 -14.97
C ARG A 216 -1.67 -3.71 -14.73
N ALA A 217 -2.06 -2.86 -13.77
CA ALA A 217 -1.41 -1.55 -13.58
C ALA A 217 0.09 -1.69 -13.26
N SER A 218 0.47 -2.68 -12.44
CA SER A 218 1.87 -2.93 -12.10
C SER A 218 2.72 -3.26 -13.33
N ASP A 219 2.19 -4.08 -14.24
CA ASP A 219 2.93 -4.46 -15.46
C ASP A 219 3.00 -3.28 -16.45
N ILE A 220 1.95 -2.45 -16.54
CA ILE A 220 1.98 -1.23 -17.36
C ILE A 220 3.06 -0.27 -16.88
N ILE A 221 3.12 0.00 -15.57
CA ILE A 221 4.15 0.88 -14.98
C ILE A 221 5.54 0.25 -15.14
N SER A 222 5.67 -1.06 -14.94
CA SER A 222 6.95 -1.76 -15.09
C SER A 222 7.45 -1.74 -16.53
N PHE A 223 6.55 -1.89 -17.50
CA PHE A 223 6.86 -1.77 -18.92
C PHE A 223 7.30 -0.34 -19.25
N ALA A 224 6.54 0.68 -18.83
CA ALA A 224 6.91 2.07 -19.07
C ALA A 224 8.29 2.41 -18.49
N HIS A 225 8.56 2.02 -17.25
CA HIS A 225 9.86 2.24 -16.60
C HIS A 225 11.02 1.55 -17.33
N ARG A 226 10.80 0.36 -17.90
CA ARG A 226 11.83 -0.38 -18.64
C ARG A 226 12.20 0.29 -19.97
N TYR A 227 11.23 0.90 -20.64
CA TYR A 227 11.40 1.46 -21.98
C TYR A 227 11.44 3.00 -21.99
N SER A 228 11.39 3.64 -20.83
CA SER A 228 11.59 5.08 -20.69
C SER A 228 13.07 5.42 -20.61
N GLU A 229 13.48 6.45 -21.34
CA GLU A 229 14.79 7.08 -21.25
C GLU A 229 14.99 7.78 -19.89
N GLU A 230 16.17 8.34 -19.64
CA GLU A 230 16.48 8.96 -18.34
C GLU A 230 15.62 10.16 -17.99
N ASP A 231 15.17 10.90 -19.00
CA ASP A 231 14.23 12.02 -18.90
C ASP A 231 12.76 11.58 -18.75
N GLY A 232 12.50 10.27 -18.76
CA GLY A 232 11.18 9.67 -18.64
C GLY A 232 10.40 9.60 -19.94
N LEU A 233 10.99 9.95 -21.10
CA LEU A 233 10.33 9.86 -22.41
C LEU A 233 10.38 8.44 -22.98
N VAL A 234 9.45 8.13 -23.89
CA VAL A 234 9.40 6.83 -24.60
C VAL A 234 9.29 7.08 -26.11
N SER A 235 9.79 6.15 -26.92
CA SER A 235 9.64 6.21 -28.38
C SER A 235 8.17 6.07 -28.82
N GLU A 236 7.83 6.55 -30.02
CA GLU A 236 6.46 6.45 -30.56
C GLU A 236 5.98 5.00 -30.69
N ASN A 237 6.87 4.05 -31.01
CA ASN A 237 6.54 2.62 -31.04
C ASN A 237 6.11 2.10 -29.66
N VAL A 238 6.87 2.47 -28.61
CA VAL A 238 6.58 2.10 -27.22
C VAL A 238 5.28 2.76 -26.74
N LYS A 239 5.04 4.01 -27.14
CA LYS A 239 3.79 4.74 -26.85
C LYS A 239 2.57 4.05 -27.44
N GLU A 240 2.57 3.69 -28.73
CA GLU A 240 1.44 2.96 -29.33
C GLU A 240 1.25 1.59 -28.67
N GLN A 241 2.33 0.88 -28.34
CA GLN A 241 2.25 -0.39 -27.61
C GLN A 241 1.64 -0.22 -26.21
N LEU A 242 2.04 0.83 -25.47
CA LEU A 242 1.48 1.16 -24.15
C LEU A 242 -0.01 1.50 -24.27
N LEU A 243 -0.42 2.32 -25.23
CA LEU A 243 -1.82 2.67 -25.46
C LEU A 243 -2.67 1.42 -25.72
N VAL A 244 -2.24 0.55 -26.64
CA VAL A 244 -2.93 -0.72 -26.93
C VAL A 244 -2.99 -1.62 -25.69
N THR A 245 -1.90 -1.68 -24.92
CA THR A 245 -1.86 -2.47 -23.67
C THR A 245 -2.86 -1.94 -22.66
N ILE A 246 -2.87 -0.63 -22.39
CA ILE A 246 -3.80 0.03 -21.48
C ILE A 246 -5.26 -0.22 -21.90
N GLN A 247 -5.57 -0.07 -23.19
CA GLN A 247 -6.92 -0.33 -23.73
C GLN A 247 -7.37 -1.76 -23.44
N LYS A 248 -6.51 -2.75 -23.73
CA LYS A 248 -6.80 -4.17 -23.51
C LYS A 248 -6.91 -4.52 -22.02
N THR A 249 -6.01 -4.01 -21.19
CA THR A 249 -5.95 -4.32 -19.76
C THR A 249 -7.15 -3.80 -18.98
N PHE A 250 -7.63 -2.59 -19.32
CA PHE A 250 -8.72 -1.94 -18.58
C PHE A 250 -10.05 -1.90 -19.35
N SER A 251 -10.11 -2.49 -20.55
CA SER A 251 -11.27 -2.43 -21.45
C SER A 251 -11.70 -0.99 -21.73
N TYR A 252 -10.71 -0.12 -21.99
CA TYR A 252 -10.89 1.32 -22.16
C TYR A 252 -10.92 1.74 -23.64
N SER A 253 -11.66 2.82 -23.92
CA SER A 253 -11.58 3.53 -25.20
C SER A 253 -10.20 4.15 -25.42
N ARG A 254 -9.87 4.52 -26.67
CA ARG A 254 -8.59 5.17 -26.99
C ARG A 254 -8.39 6.46 -26.19
N LEU A 255 -9.44 7.26 -25.99
CA LEU A 255 -9.40 8.50 -25.21
C LEU A 255 -9.09 8.22 -23.72
N GLN A 256 -9.77 7.25 -23.12
CA GLN A 256 -9.48 6.85 -21.73
C GLN A 256 -8.06 6.29 -21.60
N ALA A 257 -7.61 5.49 -22.56
CA ALA A 257 -6.25 4.96 -22.54
C ALA A 257 -5.19 6.05 -22.69
N GLN A 258 -5.45 7.09 -23.49
CA GLN A 258 -4.60 8.28 -23.55
C GLN A 258 -4.50 8.95 -22.18
N GLN A 259 -5.59 9.13 -21.45
CA GLN A 259 -5.55 9.73 -20.10
C GLN A 259 -4.68 8.90 -19.14
N ILE A 260 -4.83 7.57 -19.16
CA ILE A 260 -3.98 6.68 -18.34
C ILE A 260 -2.52 6.75 -18.79
N PHE A 261 -2.26 6.75 -20.10
CA PHE A 261 -0.92 6.89 -20.65
C PHE A 261 -0.25 8.18 -20.15
N HIS A 262 -0.94 9.32 -20.19
CA HIS A 262 -0.41 10.57 -19.66
C HIS A 262 -0.05 10.44 -18.18
N MET A 263 -0.90 9.82 -17.34
CA MET A 263 -0.55 9.59 -15.93
C MET A 263 0.69 8.70 -15.77
N VAL A 264 0.82 7.64 -16.58
CA VAL A 264 2.00 6.77 -16.56
C VAL A 264 3.26 7.56 -16.94
N MET A 265 3.20 8.37 -17.98
CA MET A 265 4.34 9.21 -18.41
C MET A 265 4.71 10.27 -17.37
N GLU A 266 3.72 10.85 -16.68
CA GLU A 266 3.98 11.75 -15.55
C GLU A 266 4.70 11.04 -14.40
N CYS A 267 4.41 9.76 -14.15
CA CYS A 267 5.19 8.97 -13.19
C CYS A 267 6.65 8.80 -13.66
N MET A 268 6.86 8.58 -14.96
CA MET A 268 8.20 8.32 -15.52
C MET A 268 9.13 9.53 -15.47
N LYS A 269 8.59 10.76 -15.38
CA LYS A 269 9.40 11.96 -15.08
C LYS A 269 10.19 11.85 -13.76
N LYS A 270 9.75 10.99 -12.83
CA LYS A 270 10.46 10.67 -11.59
C LYS A 270 10.88 9.20 -11.54
N ARG A 271 11.28 8.60 -12.68
CA ARG A 271 11.64 7.16 -12.79
C ARG A 271 12.63 6.68 -11.74
N ALA A 272 13.58 7.52 -11.33
CA ALA A 272 14.58 7.17 -10.31
C ALA A 272 13.96 6.80 -8.94
N LEU A 273 12.72 7.25 -8.68
CA LEU A 273 11.96 6.94 -7.47
C LEU A 273 11.02 5.74 -7.64
N VAL A 274 11.01 5.11 -8.83
CA VAL A 274 10.18 3.94 -9.16
C VAL A 274 11.08 2.71 -9.23
N GLY A 275 11.13 1.94 -8.16
CA GLY A 275 11.84 0.67 -8.10
C GLY A 275 10.99 -0.50 -8.63
N GLN A 276 11.65 -1.54 -9.13
CA GLN A 276 11.00 -2.78 -9.57
C GLN A 276 11.38 -3.94 -8.65
N LEU A 277 10.39 -4.70 -8.20
CA LEU A 277 10.57 -6.03 -7.61
C LEU A 277 10.33 -7.07 -8.70
N HIS A 278 11.36 -7.81 -9.08
CA HIS A 278 11.29 -8.78 -10.16
C HIS A 278 11.63 -10.20 -9.66
N PRO A 279 10.84 -11.24 -10.00
CA PRO A 279 11.01 -12.59 -9.45
C PRO A 279 12.26 -13.35 -9.92
N GLN A 280 12.95 -12.87 -10.96
CA GLN A 280 14.20 -13.48 -11.47
C GLN A 280 15.48 -12.78 -11.01
N ARG A 281 15.40 -11.55 -10.47
CA ARG A 281 16.57 -10.89 -9.91
C ARG A 281 16.71 -11.33 -8.45
N ASP A 282 17.90 -11.75 -8.01
CA ASP A 282 18.20 -12.02 -6.59
C ASP A 282 18.17 -10.76 -5.71
N LEU A 283 17.69 -9.64 -6.26
CA LEU A 283 17.40 -8.43 -5.52
C LEU A 283 16.23 -8.70 -4.58
N SER A 284 16.55 -8.81 -3.30
CA SER A 284 15.55 -8.85 -2.24
C SER A 284 14.71 -7.57 -2.26
N PHE A 285 13.48 -7.65 -1.76
CA PHE A 285 12.65 -6.47 -1.52
C PHE A 285 13.40 -5.36 -0.74
N SER A 286 14.24 -5.75 0.22
CA SER A 286 15.14 -4.83 0.94
C SER A 286 16.14 -4.14 0.02
N SER A 287 16.68 -4.82 -0.99
CA SER A 287 17.58 -4.24 -1.98
C SER A 287 16.85 -3.21 -2.85
N SER A 288 15.63 -3.50 -3.32
CA SER A 288 14.82 -2.53 -4.06
C SER A 288 14.45 -1.30 -3.22
N LEU A 289 14.17 -1.48 -1.93
CA LEU A 289 13.94 -0.37 -0.99
C LEU A 289 15.20 0.48 -0.81
N LEU A 290 16.37 -0.14 -0.62
CA LEU A 290 17.64 0.56 -0.45
C LEU A 290 18.08 1.33 -1.70
N THR A 291 17.65 0.91 -2.91
CA THR A 291 17.94 1.64 -4.14
C THR A 291 17.19 2.97 -4.23
N ILE A 292 15.97 3.05 -3.68
CA ILE A 292 15.07 4.22 -3.90
C ILE A 292 14.85 5.07 -2.65
N ILE A 293 15.16 4.54 -1.46
CA ILE A 293 15.21 5.33 -0.23
C ILE A 293 16.66 5.78 -0.05
N PRO A 294 16.98 7.09 -0.13
CA PRO A 294 18.33 7.56 0.11
C PRO A 294 18.79 7.17 1.52
N PRO A 295 20.08 6.81 1.72
CA PRO A 295 20.61 6.29 2.99
C PRO A 295 20.45 7.24 4.18
N TYR A 296 20.12 8.50 3.93
CA TYR A 296 19.88 9.52 4.96
C TYR A 296 18.43 10.02 5.04
N GLY A 297 17.46 9.29 4.47
CA GLY A 297 16.08 9.74 4.41
C GLY A 297 15.91 11.03 3.58
N TYR A 298 14.66 11.37 3.26
CA TYR A 298 14.38 12.68 2.69
C TYR A 298 14.49 13.72 3.80
N ARG A 299 15.40 14.70 3.66
CA ARG A 299 15.42 15.87 4.53
C ARG A 299 14.17 16.70 4.22
N TYR A 300 13.23 16.74 5.15
CA TYR A 300 12.14 17.70 5.12
C TYR A 300 12.76 19.06 5.46
N HIS A 301 13.02 19.89 4.45
CA HIS A 301 13.31 21.30 4.68
C HIS A 301 11.98 21.98 5.05
N LEU A 302 11.82 22.32 6.33
CA LEU A 302 10.75 23.17 6.85
C LEU A 302 11.03 24.64 6.51
#